data_AF-T1HI42-F1
#
_entry.id   AF-T1HI42-F1
#
_cell.length_a   1.000
_cell.length_b   1.000
_cell.length_c   1.000
_cell.angle_alpha   90.00
_cell.angle_beta   90.00
_cell.angle_gamma   90.00
#
_symmetry.space_group_name_H-M   'P 1'
#
loop_
_entity.id
_entity.type
_entity.pdbx_description
1 polymer ?
#
loop_
_entity_poly.entity_id
_entity_poly.type
_entity_poly.pdbx_seq_one_letter_code
_entity_poly.pdbx_strand_id
1 'polypeptide(L)'
;MRENPLDDDLIEFMTVYDNKEVDDDEVDNDEVDNDEVEGEVQLLTAYLIWCKFDDDVVSRCSKQEAIENNYGGHDDDMNMTVKHCTNAYMLVYIRDSELATVLQDVTESDIPQELVERLQEEKRLEQIRRKERSEAHLYMTVQVVLEDSFDGHQGNDLFDQERAHFRVFRVKKLLTLQEFMELLSDTLKYPVEQMRPWPFSTRTNLTFRPTMLDIEGDLNRPLQEIAEGNNPWNVFLEVLSPDSGTTALPPFDRDSDVLLFFKMYDPKAKKIYYCGHHYMPVASKVCELVPILNERAGFPPDTELVLFEEIKPNLVEQIENQNDALEKVKYKVVVNLETKLDGWDY
;
A
#
# COMPACT_ATOMS: atom_id res chain seq x y z
N MET A 1 15.01 58.05 17.48
CA MET A 1 13.70 58.61 17.85
C MET A 1 13.46 58.23 19.29
N ARG A 2 13.36 59.23 20.18
CA ARG A 2 12.84 59.21 21.57
C ARG A 2 12.86 57.87 22.31
N GLU A 3 13.72 57.80 23.32
CA GLU A 3 13.48 57.04 24.54
C GLU A 3 12.04 57.30 25.00
N ASN A 4 11.22 56.26 24.97
CA ASN A 4 9.96 56.23 25.72
C ASN A 4 10.33 55.67 27.09
N PRO A 5 10.13 56.41 28.19
CA PRO A 5 10.18 55.82 29.51
C PRO A 5 9.01 54.84 29.58
N LEU A 6 9.30 53.54 29.60
CA LEU A 6 8.30 52.53 29.83
C LEU A 6 7.91 52.64 31.31
N ASP A 7 6.64 52.93 31.56
CA ASP A 7 6.00 52.86 32.88
C ASP A 7 6.44 51.59 33.63
N ASP A 8 6.72 51.75 34.92
CA ASP A 8 7.16 50.74 35.91
C ASP A 8 6.18 49.54 36.14
N ASP A 9 5.24 49.30 35.22
CA ASP A 9 4.07 48.40 35.38
C ASP A 9 4.03 47.24 34.35
N LEU A 10 5.17 46.73 33.88
CA LEU A 10 5.23 45.64 32.88
C LEU A 10 6.13 44.48 33.31
N ILE A 11 5.55 43.29 33.49
CA ILE A 11 6.28 42.02 33.64
C ILE A 11 6.64 41.44 32.26
N GLU A 12 7.92 41.15 32.06
CA GLU A 12 8.47 40.59 30.82
C GLU A 12 8.30 39.06 30.75
N PHE A 13 7.82 38.54 29.61
CA PHE A 13 7.87 37.13 29.27
C PHE A 13 8.48 36.95 27.87
N MET A 14 9.72 36.50 27.79
CA MET A 14 10.33 36.26 26.48
C MET A 14 9.92 34.89 25.93
N THR A 15 9.34 34.88 24.73
CA THR A 15 9.12 33.64 23.95
C THR A 15 9.96 33.74 22.69
N VAL A 16 11.08 33.02 22.64
CA VAL A 16 11.94 33.00 21.45
C VAL A 16 11.40 31.95 20.48
N TYR A 17 10.99 32.37 19.29
CA TYR A 17 10.92 31.51 18.10
C TYR A 17 12.11 31.87 17.22
N ASP A 18 12.98 30.91 16.94
CA ASP A 18 14.07 31.08 15.97
C ASP A 18 13.67 30.51 14.61
N ASN A 19 13.83 31.34 13.57
CA ASN A 19 14.55 31.02 12.34
C ASN A 19 14.15 32.04 11.25
N LYS A 20 15.08 32.92 10.89
CA LYS A 20 15.37 33.27 9.48
C LYS A 20 16.64 34.10 9.37
N GLU A 21 17.65 33.51 8.73
CA GLU A 21 18.80 34.18 8.11
C GLU A 21 18.30 35.27 7.16
N VAL A 22 18.77 36.52 7.32
CA VAL A 22 18.98 37.47 6.22
C VAL A 22 20.14 38.42 6.59
N ASP A 23 20.95 38.67 5.57
CA ASP A 23 22.24 39.36 5.49
C ASP A 23 22.32 40.82 5.97
N ASP A 24 23.51 41.15 6.46
CA ASP A 24 24.29 42.40 6.48
C ASP A 24 23.60 43.73 6.09
N ASP A 25 23.72 44.73 6.97
CA ASP A 25 24.25 46.06 6.62
C ASP A 25 24.64 46.88 7.88
N GLU A 26 25.77 47.56 7.78
CA GLU A 26 26.46 48.39 8.79
C GLU A 26 25.61 49.59 9.30
N VAL A 27 25.92 50.09 10.52
CA VAL A 27 26.43 51.46 10.80
C VAL A 27 26.44 51.81 12.31
N ASP A 28 27.60 52.35 12.71
CA ASP A 28 28.05 53.18 13.85
C ASP A 28 27.19 53.57 15.06
N ASN A 29 27.82 53.36 16.23
CA ASN A 29 28.06 54.23 17.41
C ASN A 29 26.99 55.26 17.86
N ASP A 30 26.61 55.20 19.15
CA ASP A 30 26.95 56.25 20.14
C ASP A 30 26.51 55.85 21.57
N GLU A 31 27.37 56.16 22.55
CA GLU A 31 27.15 56.08 24.02
C GLU A 31 26.10 57.10 24.49
N VAL A 32 25.25 56.76 25.48
CA VAL A 32 24.87 57.66 26.61
C VAL A 32 24.47 56.84 27.87
N ASP A 33 24.92 57.37 29.03
CA ASP A 33 24.75 56.96 30.42
C ASP A 33 23.32 56.98 31.04
N ASN A 34 23.14 56.04 32.00
CA ASN A 34 22.48 56.05 33.32
C ASN A 34 21.14 56.79 33.58
N ASP A 35 20.18 56.08 34.20
CA ASP A 35 19.83 56.32 35.62
C ASP A 35 18.93 55.20 36.21
N GLU A 36 19.14 54.95 37.51
CA GLU A 36 18.59 53.89 38.37
C GLU A 36 17.07 53.96 38.60
N VAL A 37 16.37 52.82 38.43
CA VAL A 37 15.14 52.46 39.18
C VAL A 37 15.16 50.94 39.46
N GLU A 38 16.06 50.47 40.33
CA GLU A 38 16.25 49.02 40.61
C GLU A 38 15.37 48.46 41.76
N GLY A 39 14.57 49.29 42.44
CA GLY A 39 14.04 48.95 43.77
C GLY A 39 12.82 48.03 43.84
N GLU A 40 11.86 48.13 42.92
CA GLU A 40 10.58 47.38 43.01
C GLU A 40 10.49 46.19 42.05
N VAL A 41 11.13 46.26 40.87
CA VAL A 41 11.12 45.20 39.84
C VAL A 41 11.91 43.94 40.28
N GLN A 42 12.91 44.09 41.15
CA GLN A 42 13.72 42.96 41.67
C GLN A 42 12.91 41.99 42.55
N LEU A 43 11.89 42.47 43.28
CA LEU A 43 11.14 41.62 44.21
C LEU A 43 10.17 40.65 43.51
N LEU A 44 9.62 41.02 42.36
CA LEU A 44 8.75 40.16 41.55
C LEU A 44 9.55 39.11 40.77
N THR A 45 10.77 39.44 40.32
CA THR A 45 11.63 38.51 39.56
C THR A 45 12.27 37.41 40.41
N ALA A 46 12.37 37.57 41.73
CA ALA A 46 12.96 36.59 42.65
C ALA A 46 12.19 35.24 42.75
N TYR A 47 10.94 35.19 42.27
CA TYR A 47 10.09 33.99 42.31
C TYR A 47 9.70 33.44 40.93
N LEU A 48 10.19 34.06 39.85
CA LEU A 48 9.91 33.61 38.48
C LEU A 48 10.85 32.47 38.09
N ILE A 49 10.27 31.34 37.70
CA ILE A 49 11.00 30.18 37.16
C ILE A 49 11.08 30.36 35.65
N TRP A 50 12.29 30.51 35.12
CA TRP A 50 12.53 30.56 33.68
C TRP A 50 12.68 29.15 33.11
N CYS A 51 12.03 28.91 31.97
CA CYS A 51 12.09 27.65 31.24
C CYS A 51 12.39 27.92 29.76
N LYS A 52 13.28 27.11 29.17
CA LYS A 52 13.52 27.03 27.74
C LYS A 52 12.61 25.94 27.15
N PHE A 53 11.84 26.29 26.13
CA PHE A 53 11.03 25.36 25.34
C PHE A 53 11.72 25.17 23.98
N ASP A 54 12.28 23.98 23.74
CA ASP A 54 13.06 23.62 22.55
C ASP A 54 12.43 22.34 21.94
N ASP A 55 11.45 22.55 21.05
CA ASP A 55 10.60 21.51 20.48
C ASP A 55 10.01 20.52 21.51
N ASP A 56 10.53 19.30 21.57
CA ASP A 56 10.07 18.23 22.47
C ASP A 56 10.76 18.25 23.84
N VAL A 57 11.69 19.20 24.07
CA VAL A 57 12.48 19.33 25.28
C VAL A 57 12.13 20.63 26.03
N VAL A 58 11.72 20.48 27.29
CA VAL A 58 11.55 21.62 28.21
C VAL A 58 12.57 21.52 29.33
N SER A 59 13.35 22.58 29.52
CA SER A 59 14.38 22.66 30.56
C SER A 59 14.29 23.96 31.35
N ARG A 60 14.71 23.94 32.62
CA ARG A 60 14.83 25.19 33.40
C ARG A 60 16.08 25.95 32.95
N CYS A 61 15.99 27.26 32.89
CA CYS A 61 17.11 28.14 32.59
C CYS A 61 17.18 29.29 33.60
N SER A 62 18.28 30.02 33.55
CA SER A 62 18.48 31.25 34.32
C SER A 62 17.89 32.46 33.60
N LYS A 63 17.64 33.55 34.34
CA LYS A 63 17.24 34.85 33.75
C LYS A 63 18.27 35.34 32.73
N GLN A 64 19.56 35.14 33.00
CA GLN A 64 20.65 35.49 32.08
C GLN A 64 20.56 34.72 30.76
N GLU A 65 20.31 33.41 30.81
CA GLU A 65 20.10 32.61 29.61
C GLU A 65 18.82 32.98 28.85
N ALA A 66 17.77 33.37 29.59
CA ALA A 66 16.48 33.70 29.01
C ALA A 66 16.36 35.14 28.49
N ILE A 67 17.23 36.08 28.89
CA ILE A 67 17.14 37.49 28.50
C ILE A 67 18.49 37.95 27.95
N GLU A 68 19.51 38.03 28.81
CA GLU A 68 20.79 38.67 28.50
C GLU A 68 21.53 38.01 27.33
N ASN A 69 21.50 36.68 27.27
CA ASN A 69 22.16 35.93 26.20
C ASN A 69 21.48 36.08 24.82
N ASN A 70 20.33 36.77 24.73
CA ASN A 70 19.56 36.93 23.49
C ASN A 70 19.51 38.39 22.99
N TYR A 71 20.28 39.32 23.57
CA TYR A 71 20.38 40.71 23.08
C TYR A 71 21.07 40.82 21.70
N GLY A 72 21.88 39.83 21.31
CA GLY A 72 22.71 39.87 20.09
C GLY A 72 24.06 40.59 20.29
N GLY A 73 24.85 40.71 19.22
CA GLY A 73 26.07 41.56 19.21
C GLY A 73 27.32 41.00 19.91
N HIS A 74 27.50 39.67 19.97
CA HIS A 74 28.71 39.07 20.53
C HIS A 74 29.85 39.05 19.48
N ASP A 75 30.50 40.19 19.26
CA ASP A 75 31.62 40.32 18.29
C ASP A 75 33.01 39.97 18.86
N ASP A 76 33.13 39.63 20.14
CA ASP A 76 34.40 39.30 20.77
C ASP A 76 34.46 37.83 21.22
N ASP A 77 34.80 36.93 20.30
CA ASP A 77 35.95 36.03 20.44
C ASP A 77 35.95 34.96 19.33
N MET A 78 36.97 35.03 18.47
CA MET A 78 37.22 34.12 17.35
C MET A 78 37.61 32.68 17.76
N ASN A 79 37.30 32.26 19.00
CA ASN A 79 37.96 31.10 19.62
C ASN A 79 37.07 30.13 20.44
N MET A 80 35.75 30.14 20.30
CA MET A 80 34.93 29.05 20.85
C MET A 80 33.84 28.58 19.87
N THR A 81 34.00 27.34 19.43
CA THR A 81 33.16 26.60 18.52
C THR A 81 31.69 26.61 18.96
N VAL A 82 30.83 27.19 18.11
CA VAL A 82 29.35 27.07 18.13
C VAL A 82 28.68 27.70 19.36
N LYS A 83 28.82 29.02 19.55
CA LYS A 83 27.74 29.79 20.18
C LYS A 83 26.77 30.16 19.07
N HIS A 84 25.56 29.64 19.14
CA HIS A 84 24.48 29.98 18.20
C HIS A 84 24.27 31.49 18.20
N CYS A 85 24.20 32.12 17.02
CA CYS A 85 23.84 33.52 16.85
C CYS A 85 22.34 33.71 17.14
N THR A 86 21.90 33.37 18.34
CA THR A 86 20.51 33.49 18.77
C THR A 86 20.27 34.87 19.34
N ASN A 87 19.44 35.65 18.65
CA ASN A 87 18.89 36.90 19.14
C ASN A 87 17.38 36.77 19.35
N ALA A 88 16.82 37.58 20.25
CA ALA A 88 15.38 37.62 20.44
C ALA A 88 14.72 38.35 19.26
N TYR A 89 13.84 37.67 18.53
CA TYR A 89 13.06 38.27 17.44
C TYR A 89 11.72 38.86 17.90
N MET A 90 11.15 38.33 18.98
CA MET A 90 9.84 38.74 19.50
C MET A 90 9.83 38.71 21.02
N LEU A 91 9.23 39.74 21.63
CA LEU A 91 9.04 39.87 23.07
C LEU A 91 7.55 39.95 23.39
N VAL A 92 7.12 39.36 24.50
CA VAL A 92 5.74 39.39 24.98
C VAL A 92 5.70 39.99 26.38
N TYR A 93 4.88 41.03 26.56
CA TYR A 93 4.73 41.73 27.85
C TYR A 93 3.29 41.64 28.32
N ILE A 94 3.10 41.55 29.64
CA ILE A 94 1.77 41.59 30.27
C ILE A 94 1.73 42.81 31.18
N ARG A 95 0.65 43.58 31.10
CA ARG A 95 0.43 44.72 31.98
C ARG A 95 0.19 44.25 33.41
N ASP A 96 0.89 44.84 34.38
CA ASP A 96 0.86 44.38 35.77
C ASP A 96 -0.55 44.40 36.37
N SER A 97 -1.31 45.46 36.08
CA SER A 97 -2.72 45.57 36.51
C SER A 97 -3.64 44.43 36.02
N GLU A 98 -3.25 43.71 34.96
CA GLU A 98 -4.05 42.62 34.36
C GLU A 98 -3.39 41.23 34.53
N LEU A 99 -2.25 41.16 35.22
CA LEU A 99 -1.47 39.93 35.38
C LEU A 99 -2.32 38.78 35.95
N ALA A 100 -3.11 39.07 36.99
CA ALA A 100 -3.97 38.09 37.64
C ALA A 100 -5.12 37.58 36.75
N THR A 101 -5.59 38.42 35.83
CA THR A 101 -6.65 38.07 34.87
C THR A 101 -6.08 37.20 33.74
N VAL A 102 -4.93 37.60 33.18
CA VAL A 102 -4.32 36.94 32.03
C VAL A 102 -3.72 35.58 32.40
N LEU A 103 -3.08 35.48 33.57
CA LEU A 103 -2.44 34.26 34.07
C LEU A 103 -3.28 33.53 35.12
N GLN A 104 -4.61 33.63 35.03
CA GLN A 104 -5.50 32.89 35.92
C GLN A 104 -5.26 31.38 35.83
N ASP A 105 -5.42 30.67 36.95
CA ASP A 105 -5.29 29.21 36.97
C ASP A 105 -6.35 28.55 36.09
N VAL A 106 -5.92 27.65 35.20
CA VAL A 106 -6.80 26.84 34.34
C VAL A 106 -6.90 25.43 34.90
N THR A 107 -8.12 25.02 35.21
CA THR A 107 -8.46 23.73 35.82
C THR A 107 -9.20 22.81 34.84
N GLU A 108 -9.33 21.53 35.16
CA GLU A 108 -10.09 20.58 34.34
C GLU A 108 -11.57 20.98 34.17
N SER A 109 -12.16 21.68 35.16
CA SER A 109 -13.54 22.18 35.08
C SER A 109 -13.73 23.32 34.08
N ASP A 110 -12.66 23.99 33.66
CA ASP A 110 -12.71 25.06 32.67
C ASP A 110 -12.76 24.51 31.23
N ILE A 111 -12.52 23.20 31.06
CA ILE A 111 -12.54 22.51 29.77
C ILE A 111 -13.94 21.91 29.55
N PRO A 112 -14.67 22.32 28.51
CA PRO A 112 -15.95 21.72 28.15
C PRO A 112 -15.86 20.20 27.97
N GLN A 113 -16.79 19.47 28.59
CA GLN A 113 -16.80 18.00 28.56
C GLN A 113 -16.82 17.41 27.14
N GLU A 114 -17.54 18.05 26.20
CA GLU A 114 -17.58 17.63 24.80
C GLU A 114 -16.19 17.67 24.13
N LEU A 115 -15.35 18.65 24.47
CA LEU A 115 -13.98 18.72 23.98
C LEU A 115 -13.11 17.61 24.57
N VAL A 116 -13.28 17.31 25.86
CA VAL A 116 -12.56 16.22 26.52
C VAL A 116 -12.88 14.88 25.85
N GLU A 117 -14.17 14.58 25.66
CA GLU A 117 -14.62 13.34 25.02
C GLU A 117 -14.12 13.22 23.58
N ARG A 118 -14.21 14.30 22.80
CA ARG A 118 -13.72 14.32 21.40
C ARG A 118 -12.22 14.07 21.32
N LEU A 119 -11.41 14.73 22.15
CA LEU A 119 -9.95 14.57 22.15
C LEU A 119 -9.52 13.19 22.65
N GLN A 120 -10.25 12.59 23.59
CA GLN A 120 -10.01 11.22 24.04
C GLN A 120 -10.26 10.21 22.92
N GLU A 121 -11.35 10.36 22.17
CA GLU A 121 -11.65 9.49 21.03
C GLU A 121 -10.64 9.69 19.89
N GLU A 122 -10.24 10.94 19.60
CA GLU A 122 -9.20 11.23 18.63
C GLU A 122 -7.86 10.56 18.99
N LYS A 123 -7.43 10.66 20.26
CA LYS A 123 -6.23 9.99 20.77
C LYS A 123 -6.34 8.46 20.68
N ARG A 124 -7.53 7.90 20.94
CA ARG A 124 -7.79 6.47 20.81
C ARG A 124 -7.68 6.00 19.36
N LEU A 125 -8.28 6.73 18.42
CA LEU A 125 -8.19 6.45 16.99
C LEU A 125 -6.76 6.59 16.46
N GLU A 126 -6.02 7.60 16.93
CA GLU A 126 -4.62 7.77 16.58
C GLU A 126 -3.75 6.61 17.09
N GLN A 127 -3.98 6.15 18.32
CA GLN A 127 -3.31 4.97 18.87
C GLN A 127 -3.59 3.71 18.04
N ILE A 128 -4.84 3.50 17.62
CA ILE A 128 -5.21 2.39 16.72
C ILE A 128 -4.47 2.50 15.39
N ARG A 129 -4.51 3.67 14.74
CA ARG A 129 -3.80 3.91 13.46
C ARG A 129 -2.29 3.77 13.57
N ARG A 130 -1.71 4.19 14.70
CA ARG A 130 -0.27 4.05 14.97
C ARG A 130 0.10 2.57 15.15
N LYS A 131 -0.73 1.80 15.87
CA LYS A 131 -0.58 0.36 16.02
C LYS A 131 -0.68 -0.35 14.66
N GLU A 132 -1.71 -0.04 13.86
CA GLU A 132 -1.88 -0.59 12.51
C GLU A 132 -0.69 -0.27 11.60
N ARG A 133 -0.17 0.96 11.62
CA ARG A 133 1.05 1.32 10.88
C ARG A 133 2.27 0.56 11.36
N SER A 134 2.43 0.40 12.68
CA SER A 134 3.55 -0.37 13.25
C SER A 134 3.47 -1.84 12.88
N GLU A 135 2.28 -2.42 12.78
CA GLU A 135 2.05 -3.83 12.44
C GLU A 135 1.91 -4.07 10.93
N ALA A 136 1.82 -3.02 10.10
CA ALA A 136 1.57 -3.15 8.66
C ALA A 136 2.59 -4.03 7.94
N HIS A 137 3.84 -4.03 8.41
CA HIS A 137 4.92 -4.85 7.88
C HIS A 137 4.72 -6.37 8.09
N LEU A 138 3.84 -6.77 9.02
CA LEU A 138 3.46 -8.16 9.30
C LEU A 138 2.42 -8.71 8.33
N TYR A 139 1.80 -7.84 7.53
CA TYR A 139 0.75 -8.22 6.59
C TYR A 139 1.27 -8.23 5.15
N MET A 140 0.63 -9.05 4.32
CA MET A 140 0.79 -9.07 2.87
C MET A 140 -0.58 -9.01 2.20
N THR A 141 -0.56 -8.64 0.93
CA THR A 141 -1.76 -8.55 0.10
C THR A 141 -1.81 -9.75 -0.82
N VAL A 142 -2.92 -10.49 -0.81
CA VAL A 142 -3.20 -11.55 -1.79
C VAL A 142 -4.33 -11.06 -2.69
N GLN A 143 -4.07 -11.02 -3.99
CA GLN A 143 -5.02 -10.64 -5.03
C GLN A 143 -5.57 -11.91 -5.66
N VAL A 144 -6.84 -12.20 -5.39
CA VAL A 144 -7.52 -13.38 -5.92
C VAL A 144 -8.36 -12.98 -7.12
N VAL A 145 -8.13 -13.64 -8.25
CA VAL A 145 -8.93 -13.50 -9.47
C VAL A 145 -9.72 -14.79 -9.70
N LEU A 146 -10.98 -14.65 -10.15
CA LEU A 146 -11.84 -15.77 -10.51
C LEU A 146 -11.89 -15.90 -12.04
N GLU A 147 -12.44 -17.01 -12.52
CA GLU A 147 -12.48 -17.34 -13.95
C GLU A 147 -13.31 -16.33 -14.78
N ASP A 148 -14.31 -15.69 -14.17
CA ASP A 148 -15.14 -14.64 -14.78
C ASP A 148 -14.34 -13.44 -15.33
N SER A 149 -13.15 -13.20 -14.79
CA SER A 149 -12.26 -12.12 -15.22
C SER A 149 -11.53 -12.45 -16.53
N PHE A 150 -11.57 -13.70 -16.98
CA PHE A 150 -10.97 -14.12 -18.25
C PHE A 150 -11.94 -13.91 -19.43
N ASP A 151 -13.24 -13.87 -19.14
CA ASP A 151 -14.28 -13.67 -20.15
C ASP A 151 -14.18 -12.30 -20.81
N GLY A 152 -14.30 -12.29 -22.13
CA GLY A 152 -14.27 -11.08 -22.95
C GLY A 152 -12.87 -10.47 -23.14
N HIS A 153 -11.81 -11.01 -22.53
CA HIS A 153 -10.44 -10.53 -22.76
C HIS A 153 -10.01 -10.75 -24.21
N GLN A 154 -9.59 -9.67 -24.87
CA GLN A 154 -9.17 -9.69 -26.28
C GLN A 154 -7.64 -9.67 -26.46
N GLY A 155 -6.89 -9.59 -25.36
CA GLY A 155 -5.44 -9.50 -25.38
C GLY A 155 -4.72 -10.84 -25.25
N ASN A 156 -3.40 -10.74 -25.11
CA ASN A 156 -2.55 -11.87 -24.72
C ASN A 156 -2.79 -12.22 -23.24
N ASP A 157 -2.38 -13.41 -22.85
CA ASP A 157 -2.57 -13.97 -21.51
C ASP A 157 -4.05 -14.15 -21.12
N LEU A 158 -4.36 -14.36 -19.84
CA LEU A 158 -5.73 -14.72 -19.43
C LEU A 158 -6.63 -13.49 -19.25
N PHE A 159 -6.07 -12.37 -18.80
CA PHE A 159 -6.80 -11.15 -18.52
C PHE A 159 -5.88 -9.93 -18.60
N ASP A 160 -6.47 -8.75 -18.56
CA ASP A 160 -5.77 -7.47 -18.43
C ASP A 160 -5.51 -7.14 -16.94
N GLN A 161 -4.25 -7.17 -16.53
CA GLN A 161 -3.86 -6.95 -15.13
C GLN A 161 -4.24 -5.57 -14.59
N GLU A 162 -4.34 -4.55 -15.44
CA GLU A 162 -4.71 -3.20 -15.01
C GLU A 162 -6.22 -3.04 -14.82
N ARG A 163 -7.02 -3.91 -15.44
CA ARG A 163 -8.49 -3.83 -15.48
C ARG A 163 -9.18 -4.97 -14.74
N ALA A 164 -8.44 -5.97 -14.27
CA ALA A 164 -8.99 -7.11 -13.58
C ALA A 164 -9.60 -6.75 -12.23
N HIS A 165 -10.73 -7.40 -11.93
CA HIS A 165 -11.44 -7.23 -10.68
C HIS A 165 -10.92 -8.24 -9.65
N PHE A 166 -9.85 -7.85 -8.95
CA PHE A 166 -9.29 -8.67 -7.89
C PHE A 166 -10.13 -8.59 -6.61
N ARG A 167 -10.35 -9.74 -5.98
CA ARG A 167 -10.73 -9.82 -4.56
C ARG A 167 -9.46 -9.71 -3.73
N VAL A 168 -9.34 -8.63 -2.97
CA VAL A 168 -8.13 -8.29 -2.24
C VAL A 168 -8.22 -8.74 -0.80
N PHE A 169 -7.30 -9.60 -0.39
CA PHE A 169 -7.19 -10.11 0.98
C PHE A 169 -5.93 -9.54 1.63
N ARG A 170 -6.10 -8.84 2.75
CA ARG A 170 -4.97 -8.39 3.60
C ARG A 170 -4.80 -9.37 4.74
N VAL A 171 -3.77 -10.21 4.66
CA VAL A 171 -3.55 -11.35 5.58
C VAL A 171 -2.19 -11.25 6.25
N LYS A 172 -2.04 -11.91 7.40
CA LYS A 172 -0.73 -12.01 8.06
C LYS A 172 0.22 -12.79 7.16
N LYS A 173 1.48 -12.36 7.06
CA LYS A 173 2.53 -13.06 6.32
C LYS A 173 2.77 -14.49 6.80
N LEU A 174 2.58 -14.70 8.11
CA LEU A 174 2.71 -15.99 8.77
C LEU A 174 1.43 -16.84 8.77
N LEU A 175 0.35 -16.35 8.17
CA LEU A 175 -0.85 -17.18 7.96
C LEU A 175 -0.46 -18.39 7.11
N THR A 176 -0.88 -19.58 7.50
CA THR A 176 -0.60 -20.80 6.75
C THR A 176 -1.49 -20.90 5.51
N LEU A 177 -1.10 -21.72 4.52
CA LEU A 177 -1.92 -21.98 3.34
C LEU A 177 -3.30 -22.56 3.72
N GLN A 178 -3.33 -23.49 4.69
CA GLN A 178 -4.57 -24.08 5.18
C GLN A 178 -5.52 -23.02 5.73
N GLU A 179 -5.06 -22.19 6.67
CA GLU A 179 -5.88 -21.12 7.26
C GLU A 179 -6.34 -20.12 6.19
N PHE A 180 -5.52 -19.86 5.17
CA PHE A 180 -5.92 -19.01 4.06
C PHE A 180 -7.01 -19.64 3.18
N MET A 181 -6.94 -20.94 2.90
CA MET A 181 -7.99 -21.66 2.18
C MET A 181 -9.31 -21.68 2.96
N GLU A 182 -9.24 -21.85 4.28
CA GLU A 182 -10.41 -21.74 5.18
C GLU A 182 -10.99 -20.32 5.16
N LEU A 183 -10.14 -19.28 5.20
CA LEU A 183 -10.57 -17.89 5.05
C LEU A 183 -11.26 -17.62 3.71
N LEU A 184 -10.73 -18.17 2.61
CA LEU A 184 -11.34 -18.07 1.28
C LEU A 184 -12.71 -18.78 1.26
N SER A 185 -12.80 -19.98 1.84
CA SER A 185 -14.04 -20.74 1.97
C SER A 185 -15.10 -19.95 2.73
N ASP A 186 -14.75 -19.37 3.86
CA ASP A 186 -15.65 -18.55 4.66
C ASP A 186 -16.07 -17.26 3.96
N THR A 187 -15.20 -16.65 3.17
CA THR A 187 -15.48 -15.39 2.49
C THR A 187 -16.32 -15.60 1.22
N LEU A 188 -15.98 -16.60 0.43
CA LEU A 188 -16.60 -16.88 -0.88
C LEU A 188 -17.78 -17.85 -0.77
N LYS A 189 -17.95 -18.52 0.37
CA LYS A 189 -18.99 -19.52 0.64
C LYS A 189 -18.92 -20.74 -0.26
N TYR A 190 -17.70 -21.16 -0.59
CA TYR A 190 -17.39 -22.42 -1.25
C TYR A 190 -16.61 -23.33 -0.29
N PRO A 191 -16.99 -24.61 -0.13
CA PRO A 191 -16.15 -25.58 0.59
C PRO A 191 -14.73 -25.63 0.04
N VAL A 192 -13.75 -25.91 0.90
CA VAL A 192 -12.33 -25.97 0.51
C VAL A 192 -12.09 -27.00 -0.60
N GLU A 193 -12.82 -28.11 -0.60
CA GLU A 193 -12.74 -29.18 -1.60
C GLU A 193 -13.26 -28.77 -2.98
N GLN A 194 -13.98 -27.65 -3.05
CA GLN A 194 -14.50 -27.05 -4.28
C GLN A 194 -13.61 -25.94 -4.82
N MET A 195 -12.45 -25.71 -4.21
CA MET A 195 -11.54 -24.64 -4.60
C MET A 195 -10.12 -25.14 -4.84
N ARG A 196 -9.42 -24.56 -5.80
CA ARG A 196 -8.00 -24.83 -6.05
C ARG A 196 -7.25 -23.55 -6.41
N PRO A 197 -6.25 -23.12 -5.60
CA PRO A 197 -5.44 -21.96 -5.90
C PRO A 197 -4.36 -22.27 -6.94
N TRP A 198 -4.24 -21.40 -7.93
CA TRP A 198 -3.21 -21.39 -8.96
C TRP A 198 -2.47 -20.05 -8.93
N PRO A 199 -1.31 -19.96 -8.25
CA PRO A 199 -0.52 -18.73 -8.21
C PRO A 199 -0.14 -18.27 -9.62
N PHE A 200 -0.15 -16.97 -9.88
CA PHE A 200 0.40 -16.44 -11.11
C PHE A 200 1.88 -16.13 -10.94
N SER A 201 2.65 -16.48 -11.97
CA SER A 201 4.06 -16.13 -12.07
C SER A 201 4.35 -15.46 -13.42
N THR A 202 5.20 -14.45 -13.40
CA THR A 202 5.77 -13.85 -14.61
C THR A 202 6.92 -14.71 -15.11
N ARG A 203 6.81 -15.23 -16.33
CA ARG A 203 7.83 -16.06 -16.98
C ARG A 203 8.92 -15.19 -17.62
N THR A 204 10.05 -15.80 -17.97
CA THR A 204 11.18 -15.12 -18.65
C THR A 204 10.81 -14.50 -20.00
N ASN A 205 9.76 -15.00 -20.65
CA ASN A 205 9.22 -14.46 -21.90
C ASN A 205 8.17 -13.36 -21.69
N LEU A 206 8.07 -12.82 -20.46
CA LEU A 206 7.16 -11.75 -20.04
C LEU A 206 5.66 -12.11 -20.09
N THR A 207 5.32 -13.40 -20.14
CA THR A 207 3.94 -13.85 -19.94
C THR A 207 3.60 -14.00 -18.47
N PHE A 208 2.35 -13.73 -18.11
CA PHE A 208 1.81 -13.89 -16.76
C PHE A 208 0.82 -15.05 -16.74
N ARG A 209 1.21 -16.17 -16.12
CA ARG A 209 0.50 -17.46 -16.27
C ARG A 209 0.28 -18.12 -14.91
N PRO A 210 -0.85 -18.85 -14.75
CA PRO A 210 -1.02 -19.71 -13.59
C PRO A 210 0.08 -20.77 -13.55
N THR A 211 0.55 -21.07 -12.35
CA THR A 211 1.51 -22.12 -12.04
C THR A 211 0.91 -23.05 -10.99
N MET A 212 1.39 -24.28 -10.98
CA MET A 212 0.98 -25.27 -9.98
C MET A 212 1.48 -24.87 -8.58
N LEU A 213 0.66 -25.15 -7.57
CA LEU A 213 1.00 -25.04 -6.16
C LEU A 213 0.92 -26.44 -5.55
N ASP A 214 1.94 -26.84 -4.79
CA ASP A 214 1.91 -28.12 -4.06
C ASP A 214 1.07 -27.97 -2.78
N ILE A 215 -0.25 -27.99 -2.93
CA ILE A 215 -1.18 -27.73 -1.83
C ILE A 215 -0.87 -28.66 -0.66
N GLU A 216 -0.77 -29.98 -0.89
CA GLU A 216 -0.53 -30.96 0.17
C GLU A 216 0.81 -30.76 0.89
N GLY A 217 1.88 -30.46 0.14
CA GLY A 217 3.20 -30.18 0.70
C GLY A 217 3.28 -28.83 1.44
N ASP A 218 2.51 -27.85 1.01
CA ASP A 218 2.58 -26.47 1.48
C ASP A 218 1.47 -26.09 2.48
N LEU A 219 0.53 -27.00 2.81
CA LEU A 219 -0.62 -26.75 3.71
C LEU A 219 -0.26 -25.95 4.97
N ASN A 220 0.82 -26.35 5.65
CA ASN A 220 1.25 -25.75 6.92
C ASN A 220 2.31 -24.66 6.76
N ARG A 221 2.74 -24.35 5.52
CA ARG A 221 3.77 -23.34 5.28
C ARG A 221 3.17 -21.93 5.31
N PRO A 222 3.93 -20.93 5.81
CA PRO A 222 3.54 -19.54 5.74
C PRO A 222 3.34 -19.04 4.30
N LEU A 223 2.28 -18.26 4.07
CA LEU A 223 2.01 -17.65 2.75
C LEU A 223 3.17 -16.81 2.23
N GLN A 224 3.92 -16.12 3.09
CA GLN A 224 5.08 -15.33 2.65
C GLN A 224 6.16 -16.19 1.98
N GLU A 225 6.36 -17.42 2.46
CA GLU A 225 7.34 -18.34 1.88
C GLU A 225 6.84 -18.91 0.56
N ILE A 226 5.55 -19.27 0.49
CA ILE A 226 4.90 -19.81 -0.71
C ILE A 226 4.85 -18.75 -1.83
N ALA A 227 4.61 -17.48 -1.46
CA ALA A 227 4.57 -16.37 -2.40
C ALA A 227 5.95 -15.96 -2.92
N GLU A 228 7.05 -16.53 -2.38
CA GLU A 228 8.44 -16.25 -2.77
C GLU A 228 8.78 -14.74 -2.78
N GLY A 229 8.22 -13.99 -1.83
CA GLY A 229 8.42 -12.54 -1.71
C GLY A 229 7.50 -11.67 -2.56
N ASN A 230 6.61 -12.25 -3.37
CA ASN A 230 5.60 -11.48 -4.10
C ASN A 230 4.58 -10.83 -3.15
N ASN A 231 4.44 -9.51 -3.26
CA ASN A 231 3.46 -8.73 -2.52
C ASN A 231 3.07 -7.48 -3.35
N PRO A 232 1.91 -7.45 -4.02
CA PRO A 232 0.81 -8.42 -3.87
C PRO A 232 1.12 -9.79 -4.50
N TRP A 233 0.63 -10.85 -3.85
CA TRP A 233 0.66 -12.21 -4.40
C TRP A 233 -0.62 -12.46 -5.21
N ASN A 234 -0.48 -12.79 -6.49
CA ASN A 234 -1.60 -12.94 -7.41
C ASN A 234 -1.97 -14.42 -7.56
N VAL A 235 -3.24 -14.76 -7.40
CA VAL A 235 -3.72 -16.16 -7.42
C VAL A 235 -5.00 -16.24 -8.24
N PHE A 236 -5.03 -17.12 -9.25
CA PHE A 236 -6.28 -17.59 -9.83
C PHE A 236 -6.89 -18.61 -8.87
N LEU A 237 -8.09 -18.37 -8.38
CA LEU A 237 -8.82 -19.35 -7.60
C LEU A 237 -9.83 -20.04 -8.51
N GLU A 238 -9.53 -21.28 -8.85
CA GLU A 238 -10.49 -22.15 -9.50
C GLU A 238 -11.55 -22.56 -8.49
N VAL A 239 -12.81 -22.44 -8.89
CA VAL A 239 -13.97 -22.83 -8.09
C VAL A 239 -14.85 -23.77 -8.88
N LEU A 240 -15.40 -24.78 -8.21
CA LEU A 240 -16.29 -25.72 -8.84
C LEU A 240 -17.57 -25.01 -9.32
N SER A 241 -17.97 -25.27 -10.56
CA SER A 241 -19.24 -24.76 -11.08
C SER A 241 -20.41 -25.28 -10.25
N PRO A 242 -21.33 -24.42 -9.78
CA PRO A 242 -22.53 -24.86 -9.05
C PRO A 242 -23.41 -25.85 -9.83
N ASP A 243 -23.32 -25.81 -11.16
CA ASP A 243 -24.11 -26.66 -12.07
C ASP A 243 -23.41 -27.99 -12.41
N SER A 244 -22.22 -28.27 -11.86
CA SER A 244 -21.45 -29.48 -12.19
C SER A 244 -22.10 -30.77 -11.69
N GLY A 245 -22.96 -30.69 -10.67
CA GLY A 245 -23.52 -31.85 -9.97
C GLY A 245 -22.51 -32.64 -9.14
N THR A 246 -21.26 -32.16 -9.01
CA THR A 246 -20.22 -32.76 -8.16
C THR A 246 -20.04 -31.97 -6.87
N THR A 247 -19.39 -32.59 -5.87
CA THR A 247 -19.18 -31.96 -4.56
C THR A 247 -17.74 -31.47 -4.33
N ALA A 248 -16.83 -31.80 -5.25
CA ALA A 248 -15.41 -31.43 -5.20
C ALA A 248 -14.86 -31.23 -6.62
N LEU A 249 -13.76 -30.48 -6.73
CA LEU A 249 -13.01 -30.37 -7.98
C LEU A 249 -12.41 -31.72 -8.38
N PRO A 250 -12.26 -32.00 -9.70
CA PRO A 250 -11.58 -33.20 -10.15
C PRO A 250 -10.15 -33.29 -9.57
N PRO A 251 -9.65 -34.50 -9.30
CA PRO A 251 -8.25 -34.67 -8.89
C PRO A 251 -7.33 -34.13 -9.99
N PHE A 252 -6.16 -33.64 -9.58
CA PHE A 252 -5.12 -33.15 -10.47
C PHE A 252 -3.80 -33.75 -10.02
N ASP A 253 -3.20 -34.59 -10.86
CA ASP A 253 -1.88 -35.16 -10.62
C ASP A 253 -0.80 -34.20 -11.11
N ARG A 254 -0.03 -33.64 -10.18
CA ARG A 254 1.03 -32.69 -10.48
C ARG A 254 2.14 -33.23 -11.39
N ASP A 255 2.34 -34.55 -11.43
CA ASP A 255 3.42 -35.20 -12.17
C ASP A 255 2.98 -35.65 -13.57
N SER A 256 1.68 -35.87 -13.77
CA SER A 256 1.15 -36.45 -15.01
C SER A 256 0.06 -35.63 -15.69
N ASP A 257 -0.56 -34.65 -15.03
CA ASP A 257 -1.60 -33.79 -15.59
C ASP A 257 -1.10 -32.38 -15.92
N VAL A 258 -1.80 -31.74 -16.86
CA VAL A 258 -1.64 -30.33 -17.20
C VAL A 258 -2.98 -29.60 -17.18
N LEU A 259 -2.97 -28.38 -16.67
CA LEU A 259 -4.07 -27.42 -16.78
C LEU A 259 -3.91 -26.59 -18.06
N LEU A 260 -4.88 -26.70 -18.97
CA LEU A 260 -4.93 -25.95 -20.22
C LEU A 260 -6.06 -24.92 -20.20
N PHE A 261 -5.81 -23.77 -20.83
CA PHE A 261 -6.80 -22.71 -21.04
C PHE A 261 -7.07 -22.57 -22.53
N PHE A 262 -8.33 -22.38 -22.89
CA PHE A 262 -8.76 -22.36 -24.28
C PHE A 262 -9.33 -21.00 -24.68
N LYS A 263 -8.99 -20.60 -25.90
CA LYS A 263 -9.50 -19.39 -26.54
C LYS A 263 -9.96 -19.75 -27.94
N MET A 264 -11.18 -19.38 -28.30
CA MET A 264 -11.70 -19.51 -29.67
C MET A 264 -11.62 -18.15 -30.36
N TYR A 265 -10.99 -18.12 -31.53
CA TYR A 265 -10.97 -16.95 -32.40
C TYR A 265 -12.03 -17.07 -33.48
N ASP A 266 -12.93 -16.09 -33.53
CA ASP A 266 -13.91 -15.94 -34.61
C ASP A 266 -13.35 -14.96 -35.66
N PRO A 267 -12.99 -15.42 -36.86
CA PRO A 267 -12.44 -14.56 -37.91
C PRO A 267 -13.48 -13.58 -38.48
N LYS A 268 -14.78 -13.90 -38.40
CA LYS A 268 -15.84 -13.00 -38.90
C LYS A 268 -16.03 -11.83 -37.94
N ALA A 269 -16.13 -12.12 -36.65
CA ALA A 269 -16.24 -11.07 -35.63
C ALA A 269 -14.90 -10.37 -35.32
N LYS A 270 -13.77 -11.00 -35.69
CA LYS A 270 -12.41 -10.61 -35.30
C LYS A 270 -12.28 -10.48 -33.78
N LYS A 271 -12.84 -11.47 -33.06
CA LYS A 271 -12.89 -11.51 -31.60
C LYS A 271 -12.39 -12.84 -31.06
N ILE A 272 -11.85 -12.78 -29.85
CA ILE A 272 -11.47 -13.94 -29.06
C ILE A 272 -12.55 -14.17 -28.00
N TYR A 273 -12.92 -15.42 -27.80
CA TYR A 273 -13.82 -15.87 -26.76
C TYR A 273 -13.08 -16.85 -25.86
N TYR A 274 -13.16 -16.64 -24.56
CA TYR A 274 -12.63 -17.59 -23.59
C TYR A 274 -13.53 -18.83 -23.59
N CYS A 275 -12.92 -20.01 -23.60
CA CYS A 275 -13.60 -21.30 -23.65
C CYS A 275 -13.22 -22.17 -22.44
N GLY A 276 -13.06 -21.55 -21.27
CA GLY A 276 -12.76 -22.25 -20.03
C GLY A 276 -11.37 -22.91 -19.99
N HIS A 277 -11.21 -23.78 -19.00
CA HIS A 277 -9.99 -24.57 -18.79
C HIS A 277 -10.30 -26.07 -18.65
N HIS A 278 -9.29 -26.94 -18.78
CA HIS A 278 -9.44 -28.39 -18.62
C HIS A 278 -8.15 -29.05 -18.12
N TYR A 279 -8.29 -30.11 -17.33
CA TYR A 279 -7.19 -30.99 -16.94
C TYR A 279 -7.05 -32.14 -17.90
N MET A 280 -5.83 -32.51 -18.23
CA MET A 280 -5.57 -33.64 -19.10
C MET A 280 -4.18 -34.23 -18.84
N PRO A 281 -3.98 -35.55 -19.01
CA PRO A 281 -2.65 -36.12 -18.92
C PRO A 281 -1.71 -35.52 -19.97
N VAL A 282 -0.47 -35.21 -19.58
CA VAL A 282 0.55 -34.67 -20.50
C VAL A 282 0.88 -35.62 -21.66
N ALA A 283 0.64 -36.92 -21.45
CA ALA A 283 0.85 -37.98 -22.44
C ALA A 283 -0.29 -38.09 -23.47
N SER A 284 -1.45 -37.47 -23.23
CA SER A 284 -2.56 -37.49 -24.17
C SER A 284 -2.23 -36.74 -25.46
N LYS A 285 -2.90 -37.10 -26.54
CA LYS A 285 -2.68 -36.47 -27.85
C LYS A 285 -3.48 -35.18 -28.00
N VAL A 286 -2.95 -34.24 -28.77
CA VAL A 286 -3.64 -32.97 -29.09
C VAL A 286 -5.02 -33.22 -29.74
N CYS A 287 -5.16 -34.23 -30.60
CA CYS A 287 -6.43 -34.54 -31.27
C CYS A 287 -7.57 -34.91 -30.30
N GLU A 288 -7.25 -35.38 -29.09
CA GLU A 288 -8.24 -35.67 -28.05
C GLU A 288 -8.86 -34.39 -27.47
N LEU A 289 -8.25 -33.21 -27.67
CA LEU A 289 -8.85 -31.92 -27.33
C LEU A 289 -9.98 -31.52 -28.28
N VAL A 290 -9.97 -31.99 -29.53
CA VAL A 290 -10.88 -31.51 -30.58
C VAL A 290 -12.36 -31.68 -30.20
N PRO A 291 -12.83 -32.85 -29.71
CA PRO A 291 -14.22 -33.00 -29.28
C PRO A 291 -14.59 -32.06 -28.13
N ILE A 292 -13.69 -31.86 -27.16
CA ILE A 292 -13.90 -31.00 -26.00
C ILE A 292 -14.03 -29.53 -26.43
N LEU A 293 -13.15 -29.10 -27.34
CA LEU A 293 -13.15 -27.74 -27.88
C LEU A 293 -14.39 -27.48 -28.73
N ASN A 294 -14.82 -28.45 -29.53
CA ASN A 294 -16.05 -28.37 -30.31
C ASN A 294 -17.28 -28.24 -29.41
N GLU A 295 -17.40 -29.08 -28.37
CA GLU A 295 -18.51 -28.98 -27.41
C GLU A 295 -18.57 -27.59 -26.77
N ARG A 296 -17.44 -27.07 -26.28
CA ARG A 296 -17.36 -25.75 -25.62
C ARG A 296 -17.68 -24.59 -26.56
N ALA A 297 -17.35 -24.72 -27.84
CA ALA A 297 -17.68 -23.73 -28.85
C ALA A 297 -19.10 -23.90 -29.42
N GLY A 298 -19.83 -24.95 -29.02
CA GLY A 298 -21.17 -25.27 -29.54
C GLY A 298 -21.16 -25.85 -30.95
N PHE A 299 -20.06 -26.45 -31.38
CA PHE A 299 -19.90 -27.06 -32.69
C PHE A 299 -20.19 -28.57 -32.69
N PRO A 300 -20.49 -29.16 -33.86
CA PRO A 300 -20.50 -30.61 -34.02
C PRO A 300 -19.15 -31.24 -33.60
N PRO A 301 -19.14 -32.43 -32.97
CA PRO A 301 -17.93 -33.05 -32.41
C PRO A 301 -16.78 -33.25 -33.40
N ASP A 302 -17.10 -33.50 -34.68
CA ASP A 302 -16.12 -33.77 -35.75
C ASP A 302 -15.75 -32.53 -36.57
N THR A 303 -16.07 -31.33 -36.07
CA THR A 303 -15.71 -30.09 -36.76
C THR A 303 -14.18 -29.96 -36.78
N GLU A 304 -13.62 -29.76 -37.96
CA GLU A 304 -12.19 -29.57 -38.13
C GLU A 304 -11.75 -28.24 -37.51
N LEU A 305 -10.75 -28.30 -36.63
CA LEU A 305 -10.22 -27.15 -35.90
C LEU A 305 -8.76 -26.92 -36.27
N VAL A 306 -8.40 -25.65 -36.51
CA VAL A 306 -7.00 -25.24 -36.61
C VAL A 306 -6.54 -24.82 -35.22
N LEU A 307 -5.57 -25.52 -34.67
CA LEU A 307 -5.09 -25.28 -33.31
C LEU A 307 -3.78 -24.50 -33.36
N PHE A 308 -3.63 -23.58 -32.42
CA PHE A 308 -2.46 -22.74 -32.26
C PHE A 308 -2.04 -22.74 -30.79
N GLU A 309 -0.76 -22.52 -30.54
CA GLU A 309 -0.19 -22.33 -29.21
C GLU A 309 0.08 -20.84 -28.96
N GLU A 310 -0.45 -20.28 -27.87
CA GLU A 310 -0.16 -18.89 -27.46
C GLU A 310 1.08 -18.84 -26.54
N ILE A 311 2.26 -18.66 -27.15
CA ILE A 311 3.56 -18.72 -26.47
C ILE A 311 3.86 -17.44 -25.70
N LYS A 312 3.76 -16.28 -26.37
CA LYS A 312 4.04 -14.94 -25.80
C LYS A 312 3.38 -13.85 -26.66
N PRO A 313 3.37 -12.58 -26.24
CA PRO A 313 2.82 -11.51 -27.05
C PRO A 313 3.39 -11.50 -28.46
N ASN A 314 2.49 -11.48 -29.45
CA ASN A 314 2.80 -11.50 -30.89
C ASN A 314 3.52 -12.77 -31.40
N LEU A 315 3.58 -13.86 -30.61
CA LEU A 315 4.07 -15.16 -31.06
C LEU A 315 3.03 -16.23 -30.76
N VAL A 316 2.38 -16.68 -31.82
CA VAL A 316 1.40 -17.76 -31.83
C VAL A 316 1.85 -18.76 -32.89
N GLU A 317 1.97 -20.04 -32.54
CA GLU A 317 2.47 -21.09 -33.43
C GLU A 317 1.37 -22.10 -33.76
N GLN A 318 1.23 -22.49 -35.02
CA GLN A 318 0.22 -23.49 -35.39
C GLN A 318 0.67 -24.89 -34.95
N ILE A 319 -0.25 -25.67 -34.40
CA ILE A 319 -0.01 -27.08 -34.09
C ILE A 319 -0.28 -27.90 -35.35
N GLU A 320 0.78 -28.25 -36.07
CA GLU A 320 0.68 -28.99 -37.33
C GLU A 320 0.32 -30.47 -37.15
N ASN A 321 0.85 -31.11 -36.09
CA ASN A 321 0.66 -32.54 -35.85
C ASN A 321 -0.19 -32.79 -34.60
N GLN A 322 -1.48 -33.05 -34.81
CA GLN A 322 -2.40 -33.31 -33.71
C GLN A 322 -2.21 -34.70 -33.05
N ASN A 323 -1.36 -35.57 -33.60
CA ASN A 323 -1.03 -36.86 -32.98
C ASN A 323 0.12 -36.78 -31.97
N ASP A 324 0.77 -35.62 -31.85
CA ASP A 324 1.78 -35.39 -30.83
C ASP A 324 1.14 -35.30 -29.44
N ALA A 325 1.91 -35.72 -28.44
CA ALA A 325 1.51 -35.61 -27.04
C ALA A 325 1.54 -34.15 -26.57
N LEU A 326 0.67 -33.82 -25.61
CA LEU A 326 0.52 -32.47 -25.05
C LEU A 326 1.81 -31.95 -24.41
N GLU A 327 2.68 -32.80 -23.89
CA GLU A 327 4.00 -32.41 -23.36
C GLU A 327 4.86 -31.64 -24.37
N LYS A 328 4.63 -31.84 -25.69
CA LYS A 328 5.34 -31.15 -26.76
C LYS A 328 4.76 -29.77 -27.08
N VAL A 329 3.56 -29.45 -26.58
CA VAL A 329 2.83 -28.20 -26.79
C VAL A 329 2.87 -27.38 -25.50
N LYS A 330 3.51 -26.22 -25.49
CA LYS A 330 3.74 -25.43 -24.26
C LYS A 330 2.57 -24.48 -23.95
N TYR A 331 1.55 -25.02 -23.29
CA TYR A 331 0.67 -24.30 -22.35
C TYR A 331 -0.08 -23.06 -22.92
N LYS A 332 -0.95 -23.28 -23.91
CA LYS A 332 -2.26 -22.61 -24.16
C LYS A 332 -2.67 -22.89 -25.59
N VAL A 333 -3.88 -23.40 -25.82
CA VAL A 333 -4.36 -23.70 -27.18
C VAL A 333 -5.38 -22.64 -27.61
N VAL A 334 -5.00 -21.84 -28.60
CA VAL A 334 -5.89 -20.92 -29.35
C VAL A 334 -6.46 -21.69 -30.53
N VAL A 335 -7.77 -21.79 -30.60
CA VAL A 335 -8.49 -22.44 -31.70
C VAL A 335 -8.86 -21.37 -32.72
N ASN A 336 -8.42 -21.53 -33.96
CA ASN A 336 -8.88 -20.72 -35.09
C ASN A 336 -9.78 -21.57 -35.99
N LEU A 337 -10.88 -20.98 -36.45
CA LEU A 337 -11.76 -21.60 -37.42
C LEU A 337 -11.41 -21.09 -38.81
N GLU A 338 -10.74 -21.89 -39.62
CA GLU A 338 -10.94 -21.78 -41.07
C GLU A 338 -12.20 -22.55 -41.41
N THR A 339 -13.36 -21.91 -41.31
CA THR A 339 -14.52 -22.43 -42.05
C THR A 339 -14.21 -22.20 -43.53
N LYS A 340 -13.86 -23.26 -44.26
CA LYS A 340 -14.13 -23.31 -45.70
C LYS A 340 -15.64 -23.20 -45.87
N LEU A 341 -16.14 -21.96 -45.91
CA LEU A 341 -17.45 -21.66 -46.46
C LEU A 341 -17.33 -21.76 -47.98
N ASP A 342 -17.27 -22.99 -48.47
CA ASP A 342 -17.65 -23.25 -49.85
C ASP A 342 -19.16 -23.00 -49.96
N GLY A 343 -19.50 -21.94 -50.69
CA GLY A 343 -20.75 -21.81 -51.42
C GLY A 343 -22.03 -21.58 -50.61
N TRP A 344 -22.34 -20.31 -50.35
CA TRP A 344 -23.73 -19.85 -50.45
C TRP A 344 -23.77 -18.53 -51.20
N ASP A 345 -24.43 -18.58 -52.36
CA ASP A 345 -24.66 -17.50 -53.32
C ASP A 345 -25.21 -16.23 -52.65
N TYR A 346 -24.70 -15.06 -53.08
CA TYR A 346 -25.49 -13.92 -53.57
C TYR A 346 -24.66 -13.04 -54.50
#